data_AF-A0A3D1AN42-F1
#
_entry.id   AF-A0A3D1AN42-F1
#
_cell.length_a   1.000
_cell.length_b   1.000
_cell.length_c   1.000
_cell.angle_alpha   90.00
_cell.angle_beta   90.00
_cell.angle_gamma   90.00
#
_symmetry.space_group_name_H-M   'P 1'
#
loop_
_entity.id
_entity.type
_entity.pdbx_description
1 polymer ?
#
loop_
_entity_poly.entity_id
_entity_poly.type
_entity_poly.pdbx_seq_one_letter_code
_entity_poly.pdbx_strand_id
1 'polypeptide(L)' 'MGTQELVAMALKLDPGERFDLVDQVLHSLDKPDPEIDRLWLDEAERRLAAYRVGKVQGIPAEEIFGE' A
#
# COMPACT_ATOMS: atom_id res chain seq x y z
N MET A 1 -23.76 3.80 17.29
CA MET A 1 -23.59 4.85 16.28
C MET A 1 -23.35 4.19 14.94
N GLY A 2 -24.18 4.46 13.94
CA GLY A 2 -24.08 3.86 12.60
C GLY A 2 -23.14 4.65 11.68
N THR A 3 -22.66 4.02 10.60
CA THR A 3 -21.80 4.68 9.59
C THR A 3 -22.42 5.96 9.04
N GLN A 4 -23.74 5.98 8.85
CA GLN A 4 -24.46 7.17 8.37
C GLN A 4 -24.42 8.33 9.37
N GLU A 5 -24.50 8.05 10.67
CA GLU A 5 -24.39 9.07 11.73
C GLU A 5 -22.98 9.64 11.79
N LEU A 6 -21.95 8.79 11.66
CA LEU A 6 -20.55 9.19 11.59
C LEU A 6 -20.26 10.11 10.39
N VAL A 7 -20.78 9.76 9.21
CA VAL A 7 -20.65 10.60 8.01
C VAL A 7 -21.34 11.95 8.21
N ALA A 8 -22.56 11.95 8.78
CA ALA A 8 -23.28 13.19 9.07
C ALA A 8 -22.53 14.08 10.09
N MET A 9 -21.78 13.51 11.02
CA MET A 9 -20.90 14.25 11.94
C MET A 9 -19.66 14.80 11.22
N ALA A 10 -18.98 13.96 10.42
CA ALA A 10 -17.79 14.36 9.67
C ALA A 10 -18.06 15.51 8.67
N LEU A 11 -19.26 15.54 8.07
CA LEU A 11 -19.66 16.61 7.15
C LEU A 11 -19.94 17.96 7.83
N LYS A 12 -20.07 17.99 9.16
CA LYS A 12 -20.21 19.23 9.95
C LYS A 12 -18.86 19.90 10.25
N LEU A 13 -17.76 19.17 10.09
CA LEU A 13 -16.41 19.69 10.24
C LEU A 13 -16.08 20.65 9.10
N ASP A 14 -15.20 21.60 9.39
CA ASP A 14 -14.63 22.45 8.35
C ASP A 14 -13.78 21.62 7.35
N PRO A 15 -13.44 22.17 6.18
CA PRO A 15 -12.69 21.40 5.18
C PRO A 15 -11.34 20.85 5.65
N GLY A 16 -10.63 21.55 6.55
CA GLY A 16 -9.34 21.12 7.07
C GLY A 16 -9.48 19.97 8.06
N GLU A 17 -10.35 20.13 9.05
CA GLU A 17 -10.66 19.08 10.03
C GLU A 17 -11.19 17.80 9.35
N ARG A 18 -11.96 17.96 8.28
CA ARG A 18 -12.44 16.82 7.48
C ARG A 18 -11.29 16.09 6.78
N PHE A 19 -10.31 16.84 6.26
CA PHE A 19 -9.13 16.26 5.64
C PHE A 19 -8.32 15.48 6.66
N ASP A 20 -8.07 16.07 7.84
CA ASP A 20 -7.36 15.41 8.95
C ASP A 20 -8.07 14.14 9.42
N LEU A 21 -9.40 14.12 9.45
CA LEU A 21 -10.18 12.93 9.79
C LEU A 21 -10.04 11.83 8.73
N VAL A 22 -10.12 12.19 7.44
CA VAL A 22 -9.93 11.23 6.34
C VAL A 22 -8.53 10.64 6.39
N ASP A 23 -7.51 11.47 6.61
CA ASP A 23 -6.12 11.04 6.71
C ASP A 23 -5.91 10.02 7.83
N GLN A 24 -6.43 10.27 9.03
CA GLN A 24 -6.38 9.33 10.14
C GLN A 24 -7.09 8.01 9.84
N VAL A 25 -8.25 8.07 9.19
CA VAL A 25 -8.98 6.85 8.78
C VAL A 25 -8.16 6.04 7.78
N LEU A 26 -7.54 6.69 6.79
CA LEU A 26 -6.69 6.02 5.80
C LEU A 26 -5.46 5.38 6.47
N HIS A 27 -4.76 6.11 7.33
CA HIS A 27 -3.65 5.56 8.11
C HIS A 27 -4.06 4.38 9.00
N SER A 28 -5.31 4.33 9.45
CA SER A 28 -5.81 3.19 10.23
C SER A 28 -5.99 1.91 9.41
N LEU A 29 -6.14 2.05 8.08
CA LEU A 29 -6.24 0.96 7.11
C LEU A 29 -4.87 0.52 6.61
N ASP A 30 -3.91 1.46 6.53
CA ASP A 30 -2.53 1.22 6.14
C ASP A 30 -1.69 0.67 7.30
N LYS A 31 -2.15 -0.45 7.87
CA LYS A 31 -1.40 -1.17 8.90
C LYS A 31 -0.54 -2.23 8.21
N PRO A 32 0.79 -2.03 8.10
CA PRO A 32 1.65 -3.08 7.59
C PRO A 32 1.49 -4.32 8.48
N ASP A 33 1.21 -5.45 7.84
CA ASP A 33 1.21 -6.74 8.50
C ASP A 33 2.66 -7.26 8.47
N PRO A 34 3.36 -7.33 9.62
CA PRO A 34 4.76 -7.73 9.64
C PRO A 34 5.01 -9.12 9.05
N GLU A 35 4.02 -10.01 9.09
CA GLU A 35 4.13 -11.34 8.49
C GLU A 35 4.03 -11.27 6.96
N ILE A 36 3.17 -10.40 6.42
CA ILE A 36 3.11 -10.12 4.98
C ILE A 36 4.43 -9.51 4.52
N ASP A 37 4.96 -8.53 5.25
CA ASP A 37 6.25 -7.89 4.93
C ASP A 37 7.40 -8.92 4.91
N ARG A 38 7.43 -9.81 5.90
CA ARG A 38 8.40 -10.90 5.97
C ARG A 38 8.30 -11.84 4.76
N LEU A 39 7.08 -12.24 4.39
CA LEU A 39 6.83 -13.10 3.23
C LEU A 39 7.22 -12.43 1.90
N TRP A 40 6.98 -11.11 1.76
CA TRP A 40 7.42 -10.34 0.61
C TRP A 40 8.94 -10.26 0.51
N LEU A 41 9.64 -10.06 1.64
CA LEU A 41 11.09 -10.06 1.69
C LEU A 41 11.66 -11.42 1.26
N ASP A 42 11.15 -12.52 1.82
CA ASP A 42 11.55 -13.89 1.46
C ASP A 42 11.36 -14.17 -0.04
N GLU A 43 10.25 -13.69 -0.63
CA GLU A 43 9.98 -13.80 -2.07
C GLU A 43 10.96 -12.97 -2.90
N ALA A 44 11.20 -11.72 -2.53
CA ALA A 44 12.08 -10.81 -3.24
C ALA A 44 13.51 -11.36 -3.28
N GLU A 45 14.04 -11.83 -2.15
CA GLU A 45 15.37 -12.43 -2.07
C GLU A 45 15.49 -13.67 -2.93
N ARG A 46 14.48 -14.55 -2.89
CA ARG A 46 14.44 -15.78 -3.70
C ARG A 46 14.42 -15.48 -5.20
N ARG A 47 13.61 -14.50 -5.65
CA ARG A 47 13.58 -14.07 -7.05
C ARG A 47 14.90 -13.46 -7.50
N LEU A 48 15.50 -12.61 -6.67
CA LEU A 48 16.78 -11.99 -6.95
C LEU A 48 17.91 -13.03 -7.07
N ALA A 49 17.93 -14.02 -6.18
CA ALA A 49 18.89 -15.11 -6.24
C ALA A 49 18.74 -15.93 -7.54
N ALA A 50 17.50 -16.29 -7.90
CA ALA A 50 17.20 -17.02 -9.15
C ALA A 50 17.64 -16.23 -10.39
N TYR A 51 17.41 -14.92 -10.41
CA TYR A 51 17.85 -14.04 -11.49
C TYR A 51 19.38 -14.00 -11.60
N ARG A 52 20.09 -13.80 -10.48
CA ARG A 52 21.56 -13.75 -10.43
C ARG A 52 22.24 -15.02 -10.92
N VAL A 53 21.63 -16.19 -10.70
CA VAL A 53 22.14 -17.48 -11.20
C VAL A 53 21.60 -17.85 -12.59
N GLY A 54 20.88 -16.96 -13.26
CA GLY A 54 20.36 -17.17 -14.61
C GLY A 54 19.20 -18.15 -14.71
N LYS A 55 18.54 -18.51 -13.60
CA LYS A 55 17.36 -19.40 -13.60
C LYS A 55 16.09 -18.71 -14.09
N VAL A 56 16.05 -17.38 -14.04
CA VAL A 56 14.96 -16.55 -14.56
C VAL A 56 15.55 -15.36 -15.32
N GLN A 57 14.87 -14.91 -16.37
CA GLN A 57 15.24 -13.70 -17.12
C GLN A 57 14.41 -12.52 -16.63
N GLY A 58 15.06 -11.36 -16.54
CA GLY A 58 14.38 -10.10 -16.30
C GLY A 58 13.72 -9.58 -17.58
N ILE A 59 12.72 -8.72 -17.43
CA ILE A 59 12.14 -7.97 -18.54
C ILE A 59 12.86 -6.61 -18.58
N PRO A 60 13.35 -6.16 -19.75
CA PRO A 60 13.93 -4.82 -19.90
C PRO A 60 12.97 -3.73 -19.42
N ALA A 61 13.50 -2.69 -18.78
CA ALA A 61 12.69 -1.62 -18.21
C ALA A 61 11.91 -0.85 -19.28
N GLU A 62 12.51 -0.71 -20.46
CA GLU A 62 11.95 -0.06 -21.64
C GLU A 62 10.66 -0.73 -22.13
N GLU A 63 10.54 -2.06 -21.96
CA GLU A 63 9.34 -2.81 -22.31
C GLU A 63 8.17 -2.57 -21.33
N ILE A 64 8.46 -2.09 -20.12
CA ILE A 64 7.45 -1.87 -19.06
C ILE A 64 7.03 -0.40 -18.98
N PHE A 65 7.99 0.51 -18.99
CA PHE A 65 7.72 1.93 -18.75
C PHE A 65 7.52 2.74 -20.02
N GLY A 66 7.96 2.23 -21.18
CA GLY A 66 8.04 3.03 -22.40
C GLY A 66 9.06 4.17 -22.28
N GLU A 67 9.34 4.83 -23.40
CA GLU A 67 10.05 6.13 -23.41
C GLU A 67 9.10 7.30 -23.08
#